data_AF-U7Q0L5-F1
#
_entry.id   AF-U7Q0L5-F1
#
_cell.length_a   1.000
_cell.length_b   1.000
_cell.length_c   1.000
_cell.angle_alpha   90.00
_cell.angle_beta   90.00
_cell.angle_gamma   90.00
#
_symmetry.space_group_name_H-M   'P 1'
#
loop_
_entity.id
_entity.type
_entity.pdbx_description
1 polymer ?
#
loop_
_entity_poly.entity_id
_entity_poly.type
_entity_poly.pdbx_seq_one_letter_code
_entity_poly.pdbx_strand_id
1 'polypeptide(L)'
;MGDRESYREHFFNHNWKTYPVTIVNKTGDGAALPKDFKFITESILTQGVRAAEASFRSGCSCTDARACRYDGCECLSDMLWEEEPTSDDSNSETETRASGNEVGRPAKSVVGKQRRVKFAYHSQGDKAGLLRSRYLDSREPIYECHEGCACAASTSTEAGGIGADVSDDTTCANRVVERGRRIPLQIFRTEDRGWGVRTLVDLRKGQFVDRYLGEILTAREANLRRSAATMARRKDVYLFALDKFSDANSLDSRLAGPPLECDGEFRAGPTRFINHSCSPNLRIFARVGDHADKHIHDLAFFAVSDIAAGDELTFDYVDGIVDLASDARHHVAGMTPCLCKSPNCRKFLW
;
A
#
# COMPACT_ATOMS: atom_id res chain seq x y z
N MET A 1 -4.48 18.12 32.24
CA MET A 1 -5.81 17.62 31.84
C MET A 1 -6.18 18.33 30.55
N GLY A 2 -5.69 17.81 29.43
CA GLY A 2 -5.93 18.35 28.09
C GLY A 2 -7.07 17.57 27.45
N ASP A 3 -8.03 18.32 26.95
CA ASP A 3 -9.31 17.93 26.37
C ASP A 3 -9.28 16.63 25.53
N ARG A 4 -10.00 15.60 26.02
CA ARG A 4 -10.16 14.29 25.37
C ARG A 4 -11.28 14.28 24.32
N GLU A 5 -12.04 15.37 24.16
CA GLU A 5 -13.24 15.41 23.33
C GLU A 5 -13.03 16.01 21.93
N SER A 6 -12.00 16.82 21.70
CA SER A 6 -11.84 17.55 20.43
C SER A 6 -11.50 16.70 19.18
N TYR A 7 -11.16 15.42 19.32
CA TYR A 7 -10.80 14.56 18.17
C TYR A 7 -11.95 13.71 17.63
N ARG A 8 -13.17 13.82 18.16
CA ARG A 8 -14.25 12.86 17.86
C ARG A 8 -15.09 13.14 16.60
N GLU A 9 -15.00 14.32 15.98
CA GLU A 9 -16.09 14.78 15.10
C GLU A 9 -15.90 14.66 13.57
N HIS A 10 -14.80 14.09 13.02
CA HIS A 10 -14.58 14.14 11.56
C HIS A 10 -14.08 12.83 10.91
N PHE A 11 -14.71 11.68 11.19
CA PHE A 11 -14.34 10.39 10.57
C PHE A 11 -15.54 9.69 9.92
N PHE A 12 -15.88 10.09 8.68
CA PHE A 12 -16.91 9.46 7.84
C PHE A 12 -16.37 8.28 7.02
N ASN A 13 -15.86 7.24 7.69
CA ASN A 13 -15.75 5.92 7.07
C ASN A 13 -15.96 4.83 8.14
N HIS A 14 -16.80 3.84 7.85
CA HIS A 14 -17.26 2.82 8.82
C HIS A 14 -16.13 2.04 9.51
N ASN A 15 -14.93 2.04 8.95
CA ASN A 15 -13.77 1.34 9.49
C ASN A 15 -13.20 1.91 10.80
N TRP A 16 -13.45 3.18 11.20
CA TRP A 16 -12.80 3.72 12.40
C TRP A 16 -13.26 3.06 13.71
N LYS A 17 -14.50 2.54 13.74
CA LYS A 17 -15.02 1.82 14.90
C LYS A 17 -14.35 0.45 15.05
N THR A 18 -14.09 -0.23 13.95
CA THR A 18 -13.47 -1.57 13.95
C THR A 18 -11.94 -1.49 14.06
N TYR A 19 -11.33 -0.54 13.37
CA TYR A 19 -9.88 -0.35 13.30
C TYR A 19 -9.56 1.11 13.67
N PRO A 20 -9.56 1.45 14.96
CA PRO A 20 -9.28 2.82 15.40
C PRO A 20 -7.81 3.21 15.15
N VAL A 21 -7.59 4.52 15.01
CA VAL A 21 -6.28 5.15 15.17
C VAL A 21 -6.28 5.88 16.51
N THR A 22 -5.40 5.49 17.42
CA THR A 22 -5.25 6.14 18.73
C THR A 22 -3.99 7.00 18.78
N ILE A 23 -3.97 8.04 19.61
CA ILE A 23 -2.80 8.91 19.78
C ILE A 23 -2.40 8.92 21.26
N VAL A 24 -1.13 8.68 21.57
CA VAL A 24 -0.61 8.71 22.94
C VAL A 24 0.70 9.47 23.03
N ASN A 25 0.83 10.33 24.04
CA ASN A 25 2.10 10.96 24.39
C ASN A 25 2.39 10.67 25.87
N LYS A 26 3.45 9.89 26.13
CA LYS A 26 3.90 9.52 27.47
C LYS A 26 5.27 10.11 27.83
N THR A 27 5.91 10.87 26.94
CA THR A 27 7.25 11.43 27.17
C THR A 27 7.21 12.67 28.07
N GLY A 28 6.04 13.31 28.22
CA GLY A 28 5.87 14.52 29.02
C GLY A 28 6.35 15.80 28.34
N ASP A 29 6.75 15.74 27.06
CA ASP A 29 7.29 16.88 26.31
C ASP A 29 6.22 17.90 25.86
N GLY A 30 4.94 17.64 26.15
CA GLY A 30 3.83 18.52 25.79
C GLY A 30 3.50 18.55 24.29
N ALA A 31 4.15 17.73 23.46
CA ALA A 31 3.90 17.72 22.03
C ALA A 31 2.48 17.21 21.70
N ALA A 32 1.82 17.92 20.79
CA ALA A 32 0.55 17.55 20.19
C ALA A 32 0.69 17.50 18.66
N LEU A 33 -0.29 16.89 17.97
CA LEU A 33 -0.35 16.99 16.52
C LEU A 33 -0.60 18.45 16.10
N PRO A 34 -0.08 18.90 14.94
CA PRO A 34 -0.35 20.23 14.43
C PRO A 34 -1.86 20.49 14.28
N LYS A 35 -2.33 21.68 14.69
CA LYS A 35 -3.78 22.02 14.67
C LYS A 35 -4.38 22.07 13.26
N ASP A 36 -3.54 22.30 12.26
CA ASP A 36 -3.87 22.38 10.84
C ASP A 36 -3.81 21.03 10.11
N PHE A 37 -3.28 19.99 10.76
CA PHE A 37 -3.27 18.63 10.24
C PHE A 37 -4.68 18.01 10.29
N LYS A 38 -5.09 17.34 9.21
CA LYS A 38 -6.34 16.57 9.16
C LYS A 38 -6.09 15.17 8.63
N PHE A 39 -6.73 14.19 9.26
CA PHE A 39 -6.77 12.84 8.73
C PHE A 39 -7.69 12.75 7.52
N ILE A 40 -7.30 11.96 6.53
CA ILE A 40 -8.08 11.66 5.32
C ILE A 40 -8.14 10.14 5.10
N THR A 41 -9.12 9.67 4.35
CA THR A 41 -9.32 8.25 4.02
C THR A 41 -8.95 7.90 2.59
N GLU A 42 -8.83 8.92 1.73
CA GLU A 42 -8.44 8.84 0.33
C GLU A 42 -7.55 10.04 -0.01
N SER A 43 -6.64 9.85 -0.97
CA SER A 43 -5.78 10.92 -1.46
C SER A 43 -6.59 11.97 -2.24
N ILE A 44 -6.18 13.23 -2.16
CA ILE A 44 -6.88 14.36 -2.77
C ILE A 44 -6.17 14.76 -4.05
N LEU A 45 -6.83 14.63 -5.21
CA LEU A 45 -6.28 15.12 -6.47
C LEU A 45 -6.31 16.66 -6.50
N THR A 46 -5.16 17.30 -6.71
CA THR A 46 -5.07 18.77 -6.73
C THR A 46 -5.19 19.34 -8.16
N GLN A 47 -5.18 20.67 -8.27
CA GLN A 47 -5.29 21.35 -9.55
C GLN A 47 -4.20 20.89 -10.54
N GLY A 48 -4.64 20.43 -11.72
CA GLY A 48 -3.76 19.92 -12.78
C GLY A 48 -3.54 18.41 -12.75
N VAL A 49 -3.97 17.73 -11.69
CA VAL A 49 -4.00 16.26 -11.62
C VAL A 49 -5.39 15.76 -11.99
N ARG A 50 -5.48 14.79 -12.89
CA ARG A 50 -6.74 14.17 -13.30
C ARG A 50 -6.60 12.65 -13.30
N ALA A 51 -7.62 11.99 -12.78
CA ALA A 51 -7.85 10.58 -13.06
C ALA A 51 -8.27 10.40 -14.52
N ALA A 52 -8.17 9.17 -15.02
CA ALA A 52 -8.64 8.79 -16.34
C ALA A 52 -10.14 9.07 -16.47
N GLU A 53 -10.53 9.57 -17.65
CA GLU A 53 -11.94 9.76 -17.98
C GLU A 53 -12.66 8.42 -18.00
N ALA A 54 -13.96 8.42 -17.68
CA ALA A 54 -14.76 7.20 -17.58
C ALA A 54 -14.74 6.35 -18.87
N SER A 55 -14.52 6.96 -20.04
CA SER A 55 -14.42 6.29 -21.33
C SER A 55 -13.17 5.39 -21.47
N PHE A 56 -12.11 5.64 -20.70
CA PHE A 56 -10.89 4.84 -20.71
C PHE A 56 -10.84 3.81 -19.58
N ARG A 57 -11.76 3.91 -18.61
CA ARG A 57 -11.81 3.00 -17.47
C ARG A 57 -12.21 1.60 -17.92
N SER A 58 -11.50 0.60 -17.43
CA SER A 58 -11.78 -0.80 -17.76
C SER A 58 -11.59 -1.68 -16.54
N GLY A 59 -12.64 -2.40 -16.15
CA GLY A 59 -12.60 -3.41 -15.10
C GLY A 59 -12.84 -4.81 -15.66
N CYS A 60 -12.51 -5.83 -14.87
CA CYS A 60 -12.68 -7.22 -15.28
C CYS A 60 -14.16 -7.61 -15.44
N SER A 61 -14.44 -8.54 -16.35
CA SER A 61 -15.78 -9.10 -16.56
C SER A 61 -16.10 -10.31 -15.65
N CYS A 62 -15.18 -10.64 -14.72
CA CYS A 62 -15.31 -11.74 -13.79
C CYS A 62 -16.54 -11.60 -12.87
N THR A 63 -17.53 -12.48 -13.05
CA THR A 63 -18.74 -12.55 -12.21
C THR A 63 -18.57 -13.45 -10.99
N ASP A 64 -17.65 -14.41 -11.04
CA ASP A 64 -17.22 -15.24 -9.92
C ASP A 64 -16.04 -14.55 -9.21
N ALA A 65 -16.17 -14.26 -7.91
CA ALA A 65 -15.13 -13.61 -7.12
C ALA A 65 -13.80 -14.38 -7.08
N ARG A 66 -13.85 -15.72 -7.24
CA ARG A 66 -12.64 -16.56 -7.37
C ARG A 66 -11.95 -16.38 -8.72
N ALA A 67 -12.67 -16.00 -9.77
CA ALA A 67 -12.09 -15.86 -11.11
C ALA A 67 -11.01 -14.77 -11.18
N CYS A 68 -11.11 -13.73 -10.33
CA CYS A 68 -10.12 -12.65 -10.23
C CYS A 68 -8.75 -13.08 -9.69
N ARG A 69 -8.59 -14.33 -9.24
CA ARG A 69 -7.31 -14.89 -8.75
C ARG A 69 -6.41 -15.40 -9.87
N TYR A 70 -6.98 -15.65 -11.05
CA TYR A 70 -6.32 -16.37 -12.14
C TYR A 70 -6.01 -15.46 -13.34
N ASP A 71 -5.09 -15.92 -14.18
CA ASP A 71 -4.67 -15.29 -15.43
C ASP A 71 -5.77 -14.84 -16.40
N GLY A 72 -6.95 -15.46 -16.36
CA GLY A 72 -8.11 -15.05 -17.15
C GLY A 72 -8.78 -13.74 -16.70
N CYS A 73 -8.37 -13.14 -15.59
CA CYS A 73 -8.89 -11.85 -15.12
C CYS A 73 -8.21 -10.70 -15.85
N GLU A 74 -9.00 -9.78 -16.43
CA GLU A 74 -8.48 -8.66 -17.22
C GLU A 74 -7.61 -7.70 -16.38
N CYS A 75 -7.88 -7.56 -15.07
CA CYS A 75 -7.05 -6.75 -14.17
C CYS A 75 -5.63 -7.29 -13.99
N LEU A 76 -5.35 -8.53 -14.42
CA LEU A 76 -4.03 -9.14 -14.32
C LEU A 76 -3.31 -9.21 -15.68
N SER A 77 -3.82 -8.51 -16.70
CA SER A 77 -3.30 -8.55 -18.08
C SER A 77 -1.84 -8.11 -18.17
N ASP A 78 -1.51 -7.03 -17.46
CA ASP A 78 -0.20 -6.35 -17.57
C ASP A 78 0.88 -7.00 -16.70
N MET A 79 0.51 -7.96 -15.87
CA MET A 79 1.46 -8.67 -15.06
C MET A 79 2.32 -9.59 -15.95
N LEU A 80 3.64 -9.35 -15.95
CA LEU A 80 4.61 -10.17 -16.67
C LEU A 80 4.63 -11.59 -16.07
N TRP A 81 4.76 -12.59 -16.94
CA TRP A 81 4.90 -13.97 -16.52
C TRP A 81 6.39 -14.27 -16.31
N GLU A 82 6.78 -14.53 -15.07
CA GLU A 82 8.05 -15.19 -14.81
C GLU A 82 7.80 -16.70 -14.72
N GLU A 83 8.54 -17.44 -15.53
CA GLU A 83 8.59 -18.90 -15.46
C GLU A 83 9.40 -19.28 -14.22
N GLU A 84 8.74 -19.93 -13.25
CA GLU A 84 9.24 -20.64 -12.04
C GLU A 84 8.82 -19.98 -10.70
N PRO A 85 7.95 -20.63 -9.89
CA PRO A 85 7.77 -20.27 -8.50
C PRO A 85 9.06 -20.57 -7.72
N THR A 86 9.54 -19.61 -6.92
CA THR A 86 10.52 -19.93 -5.87
C THR A 86 9.90 -20.95 -4.91
N SER A 87 10.72 -21.81 -4.29
CA SER A 87 10.27 -22.97 -3.50
C SER A 87 9.23 -22.66 -2.42
N ASP A 88 9.22 -21.42 -1.94
CA ASP A 88 8.33 -20.93 -0.88
C ASP A 88 6.94 -20.52 -1.38
N ASP A 89 6.80 -20.32 -2.70
CA ASP A 89 5.55 -20.05 -3.43
C ASP A 89 5.02 -21.32 -4.10
N SER A 90 5.26 -22.50 -3.51
CA SER A 90 4.73 -23.78 -3.98
C SER A 90 3.20 -23.72 -4.10
N ASN A 91 2.75 -23.42 -5.32
CA ASN A 91 1.36 -23.46 -5.75
C ASN A 91 0.86 -24.92 -5.66
N SER A 92 0.54 -25.37 -4.46
CA SER A 92 -0.36 -26.51 -4.25
C SER A 92 -1.82 -26.12 -4.55
N GLU A 93 -2.09 -24.84 -4.82
CA GLU A 93 -3.40 -24.30 -5.19
C GLU A 93 -3.76 -24.70 -6.65
N THR A 94 -3.92 -25.99 -6.88
CA THR A 94 -4.57 -26.56 -8.08
C THR A 94 -6.03 -26.84 -7.74
N GLU A 95 -6.91 -25.89 -8.02
CA GLU A 95 -8.35 -26.16 -7.96
C GLU A 95 -8.78 -26.95 -9.19
N THR A 96 -8.96 -28.26 -9.05
CA THR A 96 -9.72 -29.06 -10.01
C THR A 96 -11.21 -28.74 -9.85
N ARG A 97 -11.85 -28.18 -10.88
CA ARG A 97 -13.31 -28.11 -10.96
C ARG A 97 -13.87 -29.53 -10.89
N ALA A 98 -14.46 -29.90 -9.76
CA ALA A 98 -15.40 -31.02 -9.73
C ALA A 98 -16.61 -30.61 -10.56
N SER A 99 -16.68 -31.04 -11.83
CA SER A 99 -17.94 -30.96 -12.57
C SER A 99 -18.94 -31.85 -11.85
N GLY A 100 -20.02 -31.24 -11.39
CA GLY A 100 -21.13 -31.92 -10.74
C GLY A 100 -21.64 -33.09 -11.58
N ASN A 101 -22.04 -34.13 -10.85
CA ASN A 101 -22.67 -35.36 -11.30
C ASN A 101 -23.56 -35.20 -12.55
N GLU A 102 -23.09 -35.75 -13.67
CA GLU A 102 -23.97 -36.45 -14.61
C GLU A 102 -23.53 -37.91 -14.68
N VAL A 103 -24.41 -38.79 -14.21
CA VAL A 103 -24.29 -40.23 -14.31
C VAL A 103 -24.40 -40.62 -15.78
N GLY A 104 -23.36 -41.25 -16.33
CA GLY A 104 -23.49 -42.06 -17.54
C GLY A 104 -22.91 -41.46 -18.82
N ARG A 105 -21.58 -41.44 -18.93
CA ARG A 105 -20.81 -41.80 -20.14
C ARG A 105 -19.32 -41.75 -19.80
N PRO A 106 -18.48 -42.63 -20.38
CA PRO A 106 -17.04 -42.56 -20.15
C PRO A 106 -16.54 -41.24 -20.75
N ALA A 107 -16.23 -40.27 -19.91
CA ALA A 107 -15.63 -39.02 -20.31
C ALA A 107 -14.25 -39.32 -20.87
N LYS A 108 -14.05 -39.04 -22.17
CA LYS A 108 -12.71 -38.80 -22.72
C LYS A 108 -12.07 -37.75 -21.80
N SER A 109 -10.91 -38.06 -21.26
CA SER A 109 -10.11 -37.16 -20.44
C SER A 109 -9.84 -35.87 -21.23
N VAL A 110 -10.71 -34.88 -21.06
CA VAL A 110 -10.41 -33.50 -21.43
C VAL A 110 -9.56 -33.01 -20.27
N VAL A 111 -8.24 -33.04 -20.46
CA VAL A 111 -7.30 -32.35 -19.57
C VAL A 111 -7.70 -30.88 -19.57
N GLY A 112 -8.48 -30.47 -18.58
CA GLY A 112 -8.86 -29.08 -18.40
C GLY A 112 -7.59 -28.26 -18.26
N LYS A 113 -7.42 -27.22 -19.08
CA LYS A 113 -6.32 -26.26 -18.91
C LYS A 113 -6.36 -25.76 -17.47
N GLN A 114 -5.35 -26.15 -16.68
CA GLN A 114 -5.22 -25.72 -15.29
C GLN A 114 -5.07 -24.20 -15.28
N ARG A 115 -6.03 -23.49 -14.67
CA ARG A 115 -5.94 -22.04 -14.49
C ARG A 115 -4.84 -21.76 -13.48
N ARG A 116 -3.88 -20.90 -13.84
CA ARG A 116 -2.76 -20.57 -12.95
C ARG A 116 -3.13 -19.37 -12.09
N VAL A 117 -2.94 -19.49 -10.78
CA VAL A 117 -3.11 -18.38 -9.84
C VAL A 117 -2.05 -17.32 -10.16
N LYS A 118 -2.49 -16.09 -10.45
CA LYS A 118 -1.62 -15.00 -10.96
C LYS A 118 -1.60 -13.76 -10.06
N PHE A 119 -2.68 -13.51 -9.33
CA PHE A 119 -2.80 -12.32 -8.47
C PHE A 119 -1.76 -12.27 -7.33
N ALA A 120 -1.69 -11.13 -6.63
CA ALA A 120 -0.61 -10.83 -5.71
C ALA A 120 -0.66 -11.55 -4.35
N TYR A 121 -1.81 -12.09 -3.99
CA TYR A 121 -2.07 -12.59 -2.64
C TYR A 121 -2.11 -14.12 -2.60
N HIS A 122 -1.88 -14.71 -1.44
CA HIS A 122 -2.22 -16.12 -1.22
C HIS A 122 -3.74 -16.28 -1.21
N SER A 123 -4.27 -17.34 -1.83
CA SER A 123 -5.72 -17.50 -1.97
C SER A 123 -6.37 -18.27 -0.83
N GLN A 124 -5.62 -19.19 -0.21
CA GLN A 124 -6.13 -20.11 0.81
C GLN A 124 -5.11 -20.33 1.94
N GLY A 125 -5.56 -21.07 2.96
CA GLY A 125 -4.75 -21.46 4.12
C GLY A 125 -4.43 -20.30 5.05
N ASP A 126 -3.51 -20.54 5.98
CA ASP A 126 -3.17 -19.56 7.01
C ASP A 126 -2.65 -18.25 6.41
N LYS A 127 -2.03 -18.27 5.23
CA LYS A 127 -1.49 -17.08 4.56
C LYS A 127 -2.53 -16.33 3.70
N ALA A 128 -3.78 -16.79 3.61
CA ALA A 128 -4.79 -16.16 2.75
C ALA A 128 -4.86 -14.64 2.94
N GLY A 129 -4.80 -13.89 1.84
CA GLY A 129 -4.81 -12.43 1.82
C GLY A 129 -3.48 -11.74 2.12
N LEU A 130 -2.44 -12.48 2.51
CA LEU A 130 -1.08 -11.96 2.60
C LEU A 130 -0.46 -11.87 1.20
N LEU A 131 0.37 -10.86 0.99
CA LEU A 131 1.18 -10.67 -0.22
C LEU A 131 2.17 -11.82 -0.37
N ARG A 132 2.26 -12.40 -1.57
CA ARG A 132 3.16 -13.53 -1.87
C ARG A 132 4.63 -13.11 -1.76
N SER A 133 5.48 -14.06 -1.37
CA SER A 133 6.92 -13.81 -1.18
C SER A 133 7.58 -13.22 -2.42
N ARG A 134 7.24 -13.69 -3.63
CA ARG A 134 7.76 -13.14 -4.89
C ARG A 134 7.56 -11.63 -5.06
N TYR A 135 6.49 -11.06 -4.49
CA TYR A 135 6.28 -9.62 -4.51
C TYR A 135 7.13 -8.94 -3.44
N LEU A 136 7.20 -9.50 -2.23
CA LEU A 136 7.99 -8.95 -1.13
C LEU A 136 9.47 -8.77 -1.51
N ASP A 137 9.99 -9.74 -2.28
CA ASP A 137 11.38 -9.77 -2.73
C ASP A 137 11.60 -9.01 -4.05
N SER A 138 10.54 -8.59 -4.74
CA SER A 138 10.59 -7.82 -5.99
C SER A 138 10.17 -6.36 -5.79
N ARG A 139 10.18 -5.58 -6.87
CA ARG A 139 9.58 -4.24 -6.93
C ARG A 139 8.33 -4.23 -7.81
N GLU A 140 7.75 -5.39 -8.10
CA GLU A 140 6.62 -5.48 -9.02
C GLU A 140 5.40 -4.69 -8.50
N PRO A 141 4.67 -4.01 -9.39
CA PRO A 141 3.42 -3.37 -9.01
C PRO A 141 2.34 -4.43 -8.74
N ILE A 142 1.44 -4.11 -7.82
CA ILE A 142 0.29 -4.93 -7.48
C ILE A 142 -0.91 -4.46 -8.31
N TYR A 143 -1.47 -5.34 -9.13
CA TYR A 143 -2.69 -5.06 -9.89
C TYR A 143 -3.91 -5.65 -9.19
N GLU A 144 -4.79 -4.78 -8.71
CA GLU A 144 -6.03 -5.15 -8.04
C GLU A 144 -7.26 -4.90 -8.93
N CYS A 145 -8.35 -5.57 -8.61
CA CYS A 145 -9.66 -5.13 -9.04
C CYS A 145 -10.01 -3.76 -8.41
N HIS A 146 -11.00 -3.09 -8.98
CA HIS A 146 -11.44 -1.75 -8.59
C HIS A 146 -12.93 -1.57 -8.91
N GLU A 147 -13.51 -0.42 -8.57
CA GLU A 147 -14.94 -0.12 -8.71
C GLU A 147 -15.55 -0.44 -10.10
N GLY A 148 -14.77 -0.40 -11.18
CA GLY A 148 -15.23 -0.70 -12.55
C GLY A 148 -15.36 -2.19 -12.88
N CYS A 149 -14.94 -3.10 -11.98
CA CYS A 149 -14.96 -4.54 -12.22
C CYS A 149 -16.30 -5.17 -11.88
N ALA A 150 -16.74 -6.18 -12.64
CA ALA A 150 -17.99 -6.92 -12.38
C ALA A 150 -17.98 -7.65 -11.02
N CYS A 151 -16.81 -8.00 -10.50
CA CYS A 151 -16.66 -8.56 -9.15
C CYS A 151 -16.97 -7.54 -8.02
N ALA A 152 -17.27 -6.27 -8.33
CA ALA A 152 -17.65 -5.27 -7.32
C ALA A 152 -18.96 -5.63 -6.60
N ALA A 153 -19.88 -6.33 -7.26
CA ALA A 153 -21.12 -6.81 -6.62
C ALA A 153 -20.89 -7.82 -5.48
N SER A 154 -19.65 -8.30 -5.36
CA SER A 154 -19.19 -9.32 -4.44
C SER A 154 -18.61 -8.72 -3.13
N THR A 155 -18.55 -7.39 -2.98
CA THR A 155 -17.94 -6.79 -1.79
C THR A 155 -18.86 -6.86 -0.57
N SER A 156 -18.64 -7.83 0.33
CA SER A 156 -19.28 -7.81 1.64
C SER A 156 -18.88 -6.54 2.40
N THR A 157 -19.87 -5.74 2.81
CA THR A 157 -19.66 -4.52 3.60
C THR A 157 -19.40 -4.80 5.08
N GLU A 158 -19.48 -6.06 5.51
CA GLU A 158 -19.22 -6.42 6.89
C GLU A 158 -17.72 -6.45 7.19
N ALA A 159 -17.35 -5.85 8.34
CA ALA A 159 -15.97 -5.78 8.78
C ALA A 159 -15.51 -7.15 9.29
N GLY A 160 -15.11 -8.02 8.37
CA GLY A 160 -14.46 -9.28 8.68
C GLY A 160 -13.08 -9.06 9.32
N GLY A 161 -12.64 -10.01 10.16
CA GLY A 161 -11.27 -10.01 10.68
C GLY A 161 -10.22 -10.07 9.59
N ILE A 162 -8.94 -9.87 9.95
CA ILE A 162 -7.81 -9.99 9.03
C ILE A 162 -7.87 -11.37 8.33
N GLY A 163 -8.05 -11.38 7.00
CA GLY A 163 -8.14 -12.60 6.19
C GLY A 163 -9.56 -13.18 5.98
N ALA A 164 -10.56 -12.74 6.76
CA ALA A 164 -11.95 -13.22 6.62
C ALA A 164 -12.54 -12.93 5.24
N ASP A 165 -12.16 -11.79 4.64
CA ASP A 165 -12.66 -11.33 3.33
C ASP A 165 -12.05 -12.13 2.14
N VAL A 166 -11.03 -12.97 2.37
CA VAL A 166 -10.34 -13.72 1.30
C VAL A 166 -10.79 -15.19 1.25
N SER A 167 -11.21 -15.74 2.38
CA SER A 167 -11.80 -17.09 2.47
C SER A 167 -13.25 -17.16 2.02
N ASP A 168 -13.95 -16.02 1.92
CA ASP A 168 -15.31 -15.99 1.42
C ASP A 168 -15.33 -16.02 -0.11
N ASP A 169 -15.89 -17.08 -0.68
CA ASP A 169 -16.05 -17.26 -2.13
C ASP A 169 -16.99 -16.22 -2.74
N THR A 170 -17.69 -15.44 -1.93
CA THR A 170 -18.52 -14.33 -2.40
C THR A 170 -17.79 -13.01 -2.47
N THR A 171 -16.54 -12.90 -2.00
CA THR A 171 -15.79 -11.63 -1.98
C THR A 171 -14.54 -11.69 -2.85
N CYS A 172 -14.36 -10.68 -3.72
CA CYS A 172 -13.17 -10.61 -4.59
C CYS A 172 -11.88 -10.57 -3.74
N ALA A 173 -11.05 -11.61 -3.89
CA ALA A 173 -9.79 -11.71 -3.17
C ALA A 173 -8.78 -10.63 -3.61
N ASN A 174 -8.88 -10.13 -4.85
CA ASN A 174 -7.93 -9.18 -5.44
C ASN A 174 -8.29 -7.70 -5.17
N ARG A 175 -8.64 -7.36 -3.93
CA ARG A 175 -9.05 -6.01 -3.46
C ARG A 175 -8.56 -5.70 -2.04
N VAL A 176 -7.44 -6.30 -1.63
CA VAL A 176 -6.87 -6.15 -0.28
C VAL A 176 -6.56 -4.69 0.05
N VAL A 177 -5.88 -3.96 -0.85
CA VAL A 177 -5.51 -2.55 -0.64
C VAL A 177 -6.74 -1.65 -0.75
N GLU A 178 -7.61 -1.91 -1.74
CA GLU A 178 -8.86 -1.16 -1.93
C GLU A 178 -9.75 -1.15 -0.68
N ARG A 179 -9.85 -2.29 0.03
CA ARG A 179 -10.63 -2.41 1.28
C ARG A 179 -10.09 -1.55 2.43
N GLY A 180 -8.89 -1.00 2.28
CA GLY A 180 -8.26 -0.13 3.25
C GLY A 180 -7.77 -0.89 4.50
N ARG A 181 -7.26 -0.13 5.47
CA ARG A 181 -6.67 -0.68 6.69
C ARG A 181 -7.66 -1.52 7.50
N ARG A 182 -7.23 -2.74 7.84
CA ARG A 182 -7.96 -3.71 8.68
C ARG A 182 -7.24 -4.03 10.00
N ILE A 183 -6.44 -3.09 10.51
CA ILE A 183 -5.69 -3.23 11.77
C ILE A 183 -5.77 -1.97 12.62
N PRO A 184 -5.89 -2.06 13.96
CA PRO A 184 -5.79 -0.90 14.83
C PRO A 184 -4.34 -0.37 14.87
N LEU A 185 -4.19 0.95 14.75
CA LEU A 185 -2.89 1.61 14.84
C LEU A 185 -2.85 2.59 16.00
N GLN A 186 -1.65 2.84 16.51
CA GLN A 186 -1.41 3.87 17.51
C GLN A 186 -0.27 4.78 17.08
N ILE A 187 -0.58 6.06 16.94
CA ILE A 187 0.42 7.12 16.86
C ILE A 187 0.93 7.36 18.28
N PHE A 188 2.24 7.27 18.48
CA PHE A 188 2.85 7.46 19.78
C PHE A 188 4.04 8.41 19.71
N ARG A 189 4.32 9.10 20.80
CA ARG A 189 5.52 9.94 20.90
C ARG A 189 6.73 9.07 21.23
N THR A 190 7.71 9.04 20.32
CA THR A 190 9.01 8.41 20.55
C THR A 190 9.89 9.32 21.40
N GLU A 191 10.98 8.76 21.95
CA GLU A 191 11.92 9.51 22.79
C GLU A 191 12.79 10.49 21.98
N ASP A 192 13.12 10.15 20.73
CA ASP A 192 14.20 10.81 19.98
C ASP A 192 13.86 11.16 18.51
N ARG A 193 12.75 10.67 17.96
CA ARG A 193 12.37 10.83 16.53
C ARG A 193 11.05 11.57 16.33
N GLY A 194 10.45 12.06 17.40
CA GLY A 194 9.17 12.76 17.35
C GLY A 194 7.99 11.80 17.40
N TRP A 195 7.05 11.89 16.45
CA TRP A 195 5.92 10.95 16.40
C TRP A 195 6.33 9.66 15.67
N GLY A 196 5.79 8.54 16.09
CA GLY A 196 5.94 7.23 15.47
C GLY A 196 4.58 6.54 15.37
N VAL A 197 4.53 5.42 14.65
CA VAL A 197 3.34 4.56 14.59
C VAL A 197 3.72 3.18 15.07
N ARG A 198 2.83 2.54 15.84
CA ARG A 198 2.94 1.13 16.20
C ARG A 198 1.64 0.40 15.94
N THR A 199 1.74 -0.90 15.70
CA THR A 199 0.58 -1.79 15.66
C THR A 199 0.11 -2.15 17.07
N LEU A 200 -1.18 -2.38 17.26
CA LEU A 200 -1.76 -2.87 18.53
C LEU A 200 -2.08 -4.37 18.50
N VAL A 201 -1.77 -5.04 17.40
CA VAL A 201 -1.95 -6.48 17.16
C VAL A 201 -0.73 -7.02 16.43
N ASP A 202 -0.48 -8.32 16.53
CA ASP A 202 0.58 -8.95 15.75
C ASP A 202 0.24 -8.87 14.24
N LEU A 203 1.27 -8.58 13.43
CA LEU A 203 1.18 -8.57 11.97
C LEU A 203 2.07 -9.65 11.40
N ARG A 204 1.60 -10.29 10.33
CA ARG A 204 2.37 -11.33 9.63
C ARG A 204 3.12 -10.76 8.44
N LYS A 205 4.26 -11.35 8.07
CA LYS A 205 4.97 -11.04 6.82
C LYS A 205 3.99 -11.14 5.64
N GLY A 206 3.98 -10.13 4.79
CA GLY A 206 3.06 -9.98 3.66
C GLY A 206 1.72 -9.32 4.01
N GLN A 207 1.49 -8.93 5.25
CA GLN A 207 0.22 -8.29 5.62
C GLN A 207 0.16 -6.83 5.19
N PHE A 208 -0.95 -6.44 4.56
CA PHE A 208 -1.25 -5.04 4.26
C PHE A 208 -1.52 -4.26 5.55
N VAL A 209 -0.89 -3.09 5.68
CA VAL A 209 -1.01 -2.20 6.84
C VAL A 209 -1.99 -1.07 6.55
N ASP A 210 -1.62 -0.16 5.66
CA ASP A 210 -2.42 0.99 5.23
C ASP A 210 -1.77 1.63 4.00
N ARG A 211 -2.41 2.62 3.39
CA ARG A 211 -1.81 3.43 2.30
C ARG A 211 -1.09 4.66 2.84
N TYR A 212 -0.08 5.13 2.12
CA TYR A 212 0.36 6.53 2.24
C TYR A 212 -0.62 7.41 1.48
N LEU A 213 -1.26 8.34 2.19
CA LEU A 213 -2.28 9.24 1.65
C LEU A 213 -1.79 10.68 1.74
N GLY A 214 -2.25 11.51 0.82
CA GLY A 214 -1.87 12.91 0.76
C GLY A 214 -2.62 13.69 -0.32
N GLU A 215 -2.19 14.92 -0.53
CA GLU A 215 -2.57 15.68 -1.72
C GLU A 215 -1.68 15.23 -2.89
N ILE A 216 -2.27 14.79 -4.00
CA ILE A 216 -1.52 14.42 -5.20
C ILE A 216 -1.27 15.67 -6.03
N LEU A 217 0.01 16.00 -6.19
CA LEU A 217 0.53 17.22 -6.78
C LEU A 217 1.16 16.94 -8.14
N THR A 218 1.12 17.94 -9.02
CA THR A 218 2.02 17.98 -10.18
C THR A 218 3.46 18.25 -9.71
N ALA A 219 4.47 17.78 -10.45
CA ALA A 219 5.88 18.08 -10.16
C ALA A 219 6.15 19.60 -10.03
N ARG A 220 5.46 20.42 -10.82
CA ARG A 220 5.53 21.88 -10.73
C ARG A 220 5.06 22.40 -9.37
N GLU A 221 3.91 21.93 -8.91
CA GLU A 221 3.35 22.32 -7.60
C GLU A 221 4.22 21.81 -6.45
N ALA A 222 4.71 20.57 -6.53
CA ALA A 222 5.63 20.03 -5.53
C ALA A 222 6.92 20.86 -5.41
N ASN A 223 7.51 21.27 -6.54
CA ASN A 223 8.66 22.18 -6.56
C ASN A 223 8.37 23.55 -5.95
N LEU A 224 7.19 24.12 -6.22
CA LEU A 224 6.76 25.38 -5.59
C LEU A 224 6.69 25.22 -4.07
N ARG A 225 6.05 24.15 -3.57
CA ARG A 225 5.94 23.90 -2.13
C ARG A 225 7.30 23.62 -1.48
N ARG A 226 8.21 22.89 -2.14
CA ARG A 226 9.61 22.73 -1.69
C ARG A 226 10.31 24.08 -1.55
N SER A 227 10.21 24.93 -2.57
CA SER A 227 10.87 26.25 -2.57
C SER A 227 10.33 27.22 -1.52
N ALA A 228 9.05 27.09 -1.17
CA ALA A 228 8.39 27.93 -0.16
C ALA A 228 8.60 27.42 1.27
N ALA A 229 9.01 26.15 1.44
CA ALA A 229 9.23 25.57 2.75
C ALA A 229 10.47 26.17 3.42
N THR A 230 10.36 26.53 4.69
CA THR A 230 11.54 26.93 5.46
C THR A 230 12.44 25.71 5.65
N MET A 231 13.76 25.88 5.77
CA MET A 231 14.68 24.76 6.08
C MET A 231 14.24 23.98 7.34
N ALA A 232 13.55 24.63 8.27
CA ALA A 232 12.97 23.99 9.46
C ALA A 232 11.78 23.07 9.14
N ARG A 233 10.99 23.39 8.11
CA ARG A 233 9.94 22.52 7.55
C ARG A 233 10.54 21.70 6.41
N ARG A 234 11.19 20.59 6.74
CA ARG A 234 11.77 19.65 5.77
C ARG A 234 10.67 19.00 4.91
N LYS A 235 10.27 19.71 3.86
CA LYS A 235 9.15 19.35 2.98
C LYS A 235 9.30 17.98 2.35
N ASP A 236 10.54 17.63 1.99
CA ASP A 236 10.90 16.38 1.33
C ASP A 236 10.56 15.13 2.17
N VAL A 237 10.41 15.28 3.50
CA VAL A 237 10.02 14.17 4.39
C VAL A 237 8.59 13.69 4.13
N TYR A 238 7.73 14.55 3.58
CA TYR A 238 6.31 14.25 3.38
C TYR A 238 5.92 14.04 1.91
N LEU A 239 6.86 14.17 0.98
CA LEU A 239 6.65 14.05 -0.45
C LEU A 239 7.15 12.69 -0.94
N PHE A 240 6.25 11.93 -1.55
CA PHE A 240 6.57 10.66 -2.22
C PHE A 240 6.26 10.76 -3.71
N ALA A 241 7.25 10.46 -4.55
CA ALA A 241 7.03 10.38 -5.99
C ALA A 241 6.15 9.18 -6.35
N LEU A 242 5.25 9.37 -7.30
CA LEU A 242 4.44 8.32 -7.94
C LEU A 242 5.10 7.93 -9.26
N ASP A 243 6.32 7.42 -9.18
CA ASP A 243 7.24 7.22 -10.30
C ASP A 243 7.34 5.76 -10.78
N LYS A 244 6.54 4.85 -10.19
CA LYS A 244 6.63 3.41 -10.48
C LYS A 244 6.53 3.08 -11.97
N PHE A 245 5.72 3.85 -12.68
CA PHE A 245 5.40 3.68 -14.10
C PHE A 245 5.94 4.81 -14.96
N SER A 246 6.80 5.68 -14.42
CA SER A 246 7.44 6.74 -15.21
C SER A 246 8.34 6.13 -16.26
N ASP A 247 8.09 6.46 -17.52
CA ASP A 247 8.86 6.01 -18.67
C ASP A 247 8.83 7.11 -19.74
N ALA A 248 9.98 7.74 -19.98
CA ALA A 248 10.13 8.82 -20.96
C ALA A 248 9.72 8.42 -22.39
N ASN A 249 9.66 7.12 -22.70
CA ASN A 249 9.25 6.60 -24.01
C ASN A 249 7.77 6.17 -24.06
N SER A 250 7.02 6.35 -22.97
CA SER A 250 5.60 6.00 -22.90
C SER A 250 4.77 6.82 -23.89
N LEU A 251 3.84 6.16 -24.59
CA LEU A 251 2.83 6.83 -25.42
C LEU A 251 1.80 7.59 -24.57
N ASP A 252 1.63 7.20 -23.30
CA ASP A 252 0.84 7.96 -22.34
C ASP A 252 1.68 9.12 -21.80
N SER A 253 1.29 10.34 -22.17
CA SER A 253 1.96 11.58 -21.76
C SER A 253 1.97 11.80 -20.25
N ARG A 254 1.07 11.15 -19.50
CA ARG A 254 1.03 11.19 -18.02
C ARG A 254 2.16 10.36 -17.39
N LEU A 255 2.73 9.41 -18.13
CA LEU A 255 3.84 8.55 -17.69
C LEU A 255 5.18 9.00 -18.28
N ALA A 256 5.17 9.70 -19.43
CA ALA A 256 6.38 10.22 -20.07
C ALA A 256 6.94 11.49 -19.43
N GLY A 257 6.08 12.27 -18.76
CA GLY A 257 6.48 13.48 -18.05
C GLY A 257 7.09 13.20 -16.67
N PRO A 258 7.49 14.28 -15.94
CA PRO A 258 7.87 14.17 -14.54
C PRO A 258 6.74 13.53 -13.71
N PRO A 259 7.05 12.63 -12.76
CA PRO A 259 6.05 11.96 -11.95
C PRO A 259 5.24 12.95 -11.11
N LEU A 260 4.02 12.54 -10.76
CA LEU A 260 3.24 13.21 -9.72
C LEU A 260 3.86 12.91 -8.35
N GLU A 261 3.48 13.68 -7.34
CA GLU A 261 3.96 13.49 -5.97
C GLU A 261 2.80 13.51 -4.96
N CYS A 262 2.84 12.64 -3.96
CA CYS A 262 1.88 12.59 -2.87
C CYS A 262 2.42 13.35 -1.65
N ASP A 263 1.76 14.45 -1.29
CA ASP A 263 2.12 15.34 -0.19
C ASP A 263 1.27 15.09 1.06
N GLY A 264 1.89 14.49 2.08
CA GLY A 264 1.23 14.17 3.35
C GLY A 264 1.35 15.25 4.43
N GLU A 265 1.87 16.46 4.16
CA GLU A 265 2.24 17.41 5.23
C GLU A 265 1.04 17.78 6.14
N PHE A 266 -0.09 18.17 5.55
CA PHE A 266 -1.28 18.67 6.27
C PHE A 266 -2.52 17.79 6.15
N ARG A 267 -2.55 16.85 5.20
CA ARG A 267 -3.64 15.92 4.95
C ARG A 267 -3.03 14.55 4.72
N ALA A 268 -3.28 13.58 5.60
CA ALA A 268 -2.73 12.23 5.41
C ALA A 268 -3.46 11.17 6.25
N GLY A 269 -3.12 9.90 6.02
CA GLY A 269 -3.44 8.79 6.93
C GLY A 269 -2.46 8.71 8.11
N PRO A 270 -2.59 7.69 8.99
CA PRO A 270 -1.65 7.46 10.09
C PRO A 270 -0.22 7.16 9.62
N THR A 271 -0.07 6.64 8.40
CA THR A 271 1.22 6.26 7.78
C THR A 271 2.20 7.41 7.62
N ARG A 272 1.73 8.66 7.58
CA ARG A 272 2.57 9.87 7.61
C ARG A 272 3.55 9.90 8.79
N PHE A 273 3.19 9.30 9.91
CA PHE A 273 3.98 9.33 11.14
C PHE A 273 4.92 8.11 11.28
N ILE A 274 4.99 7.24 10.27
CA ILE A 274 5.90 6.08 10.29
C ILE A 274 7.32 6.60 10.12
N ASN A 275 8.22 6.21 11.03
CA ASN A 275 9.61 6.66 11.02
C ASN A 275 10.47 5.86 10.03
N HIS A 276 11.58 6.48 9.64
CA HIS A 276 12.64 5.82 8.89
C HIS A 276 13.34 4.72 9.72
N SER A 277 13.70 3.61 9.07
CA SER A 277 14.70 2.66 9.56
C SER A 277 15.56 2.11 8.42
N CYS A 278 16.86 1.92 8.67
CA CYS A 278 17.78 1.22 7.77
C CYS A 278 17.63 -0.33 7.83
N SER A 279 16.86 -0.83 8.81
CA SER A 279 16.35 -2.20 8.86
C SER A 279 14.84 -2.13 9.09
N PRO A 280 14.07 -1.78 8.05
CA PRO A 280 12.64 -1.57 8.18
C PRO A 280 11.87 -2.88 8.36
N ASN A 281 10.67 -2.79 8.94
CA ASN A 281 9.70 -3.88 8.99
C ASN A 281 8.53 -3.69 8.02
N LEU A 282 8.42 -2.54 7.37
CA LEU A 282 7.48 -2.26 6.29
C LEU A 282 8.19 -1.87 4.98
N ARG A 283 7.49 -2.04 3.87
CA ARG A 283 7.88 -1.53 2.55
C ARG A 283 6.67 -1.03 1.77
N ILE A 284 6.90 -0.04 0.91
CA ILE A 284 5.87 0.53 0.02
C ILE A 284 5.82 -0.29 -1.28
N PHE A 285 4.61 -0.60 -1.72
CA PHE A 285 4.31 -1.21 -3.01
C PHE A 285 3.35 -0.32 -3.78
N ALA A 286 3.59 -0.18 -5.08
CA ALA A 286 2.66 0.51 -5.97
C ALA A 286 1.46 -0.40 -6.23
N ARG A 287 0.25 0.04 -5.85
CA ARG A 287 -0.99 -0.67 -6.19
C ARG A 287 -1.75 0.09 -7.27
N VAL A 288 -2.13 -0.63 -8.32
CA VAL A 288 -2.93 -0.13 -9.44
C VAL A 288 -4.32 -0.75 -9.33
N GLY A 289 -5.34 0.11 -9.31
CA GLY A 289 -6.72 -0.31 -9.55
C GLY A 289 -7.01 -0.30 -11.04
N ASP A 290 -7.51 0.81 -11.55
CA ASP A 290 -7.72 0.98 -12.99
C ASP A 290 -6.37 1.15 -13.71
N HIS A 291 -6.15 0.38 -14.78
CA HIS A 291 -4.92 0.44 -15.57
C HIS A 291 -4.70 1.80 -16.23
N ALA A 292 -5.77 2.57 -16.47
CA ALA A 292 -5.68 3.92 -16.99
C ALA A 292 -5.18 4.94 -15.95
N ASP A 293 -5.10 4.57 -14.67
CA ASP A 293 -4.72 5.42 -13.54
C ASP A 293 -3.36 5.04 -12.92
N LYS A 294 -2.49 4.36 -13.68
CA LYS A 294 -1.12 4.01 -13.26
C LYS A 294 -0.30 5.22 -12.79
N HIS A 295 -0.49 6.40 -13.38
CA HIS A 295 0.21 7.63 -13.02
C HIS A 295 -0.18 8.19 -11.64
N ILE A 296 -1.29 7.71 -11.06
CA ILE A 296 -1.78 8.05 -9.72
C ILE A 296 -1.94 6.80 -8.85
N HIS A 297 -1.08 5.79 -9.04
CA HIS A 297 -1.12 4.55 -8.29
C HIS A 297 -1.08 4.79 -6.77
N ASP A 298 -1.68 3.86 -6.01
CA ASP A 298 -1.62 3.88 -4.56
C ASP A 298 -0.20 3.54 -4.07
N LEU A 299 0.19 4.10 -2.92
CA LEU A 299 1.38 3.72 -2.17
C LEU A 299 0.96 2.85 -0.98
N ALA A 300 1.05 1.53 -1.11
CA ALA A 300 0.54 0.58 -0.13
C ALA A 300 1.67 0.02 0.76
N PHE A 301 1.55 0.18 2.08
CA PHE A 301 2.50 -0.43 3.02
C PHE A 301 2.15 -1.90 3.29
N PHE A 302 3.13 -2.76 3.12
CA PHE A 302 3.07 -4.17 3.52
C PHE A 302 4.19 -4.49 4.51
N ALA A 303 3.90 -5.39 5.46
CA ALA A 303 4.90 -5.93 6.37
C ALA A 303 5.87 -6.86 5.62
N VAL A 304 7.17 -6.65 5.79
CA VAL A 304 8.22 -7.49 5.16
C VAL A 304 8.79 -8.55 6.11
N SER A 305 8.40 -8.50 7.38
CA SER A 305 8.64 -9.49 8.42
C SER A 305 7.38 -9.63 9.28
N ASP A 306 7.35 -10.61 10.17
CA ASP A 306 6.38 -10.59 11.28
C ASP A 306 6.71 -9.39 12.20
N ILE A 307 5.67 -8.80 12.80
CA ILE A 307 5.77 -7.61 13.66
C ILE A 307 4.90 -7.85 14.89
N ALA A 308 5.48 -7.79 16.09
CA ALA A 308 4.73 -8.03 17.32
C ALA A 308 3.88 -6.80 17.70
N ALA A 309 2.77 -7.06 18.41
CA ALA A 309 1.96 -5.99 18.98
C ALA A 309 2.81 -5.06 19.86
N GLY A 310 2.72 -3.76 19.58
CA GLY A 310 3.49 -2.73 20.29
C GLY A 310 4.80 -2.34 19.61
N ASP A 311 5.28 -3.11 18.63
CA ASP A 311 6.46 -2.75 17.83
C ASP A 311 6.20 -1.51 16.98
N GLU A 312 7.21 -0.65 16.86
CA GLU A 312 7.17 0.50 15.97
C GLU A 312 7.22 0.05 14.51
N LEU A 313 6.31 0.60 13.72
CA LEU A 313 6.30 0.47 12.28
C LEU A 313 7.34 1.42 11.67
N THR A 314 8.16 0.91 10.77
CA THR A 314 9.23 1.67 10.12
C THR A 314 9.42 1.22 8.67
N PHE A 315 9.84 2.14 7.81
CA PHE A 315 10.20 1.85 6.42
C PHE A 315 11.48 2.59 6.01
N ASP A 316 12.08 2.19 4.91
CA ASP A 316 13.21 2.93 4.35
C ASP A 316 12.72 4.05 3.43
N TYR A 317 12.92 5.30 3.85
CA TYR A 317 12.53 6.51 3.10
C TYR A 317 13.10 6.57 1.67
N VAL A 318 14.20 5.86 1.38
CA VAL A 318 14.83 5.84 0.05
C VAL A 318 14.84 4.44 -0.58
N ASP A 319 14.16 3.45 0.01
CA ASP A 319 14.11 2.04 -0.46
C ASP A 319 15.49 1.46 -0.85
N GLY A 320 16.53 1.77 -0.07
CA GLY A 320 17.91 1.35 -0.33
C GLY A 320 18.60 2.03 -1.53
N ILE A 321 17.91 2.90 -2.26
CA ILE A 321 18.47 3.71 -3.36
C ILE A 321 19.19 4.90 -2.73
N VAL A 322 20.46 4.71 -2.42
CA VAL A 322 21.35 5.82 -2.10
C VAL A 322 22.00 6.23 -3.41
N ASP A 323 21.73 7.43 -3.92
CA ASP A 323 22.53 7.99 -5.01
C ASP A 323 23.92 8.33 -4.46
N LEU A 324 24.76 7.28 -4.38
CA LEU A 324 26.14 7.39 -3.91
C LEU A 324 27.00 8.23 -4.87
N ALA A 325 26.49 8.58 -6.06
CA ALA A 325 27.25 9.34 -7.04
C ALA A 325 27.26 10.85 -6.75
N SER A 326 26.27 11.41 -6.06
CA SER A 326 26.20 12.85 -5.77
C SER A 326 26.64 13.25 -4.36
N ASP A 327 26.30 12.47 -3.32
CA ASP A 327 26.32 13.02 -1.94
C ASP A 327 27.28 12.35 -0.95
N ALA A 328 27.79 11.15 -1.25
CA ALA A 328 28.57 10.36 -0.29
C ALA A 328 30.02 10.83 -0.04
N ARG A 329 30.49 11.92 -0.68
CA ARG A 329 31.87 12.42 -0.54
C ARG A 329 32.01 13.78 0.11
N HIS A 330 30.91 14.45 0.46
CA HIS A 330 30.96 15.72 1.14
C HIS A 330 30.01 15.67 2.33
N HIS A 331 30.50 16.01 3.53
CA HIS A 331 29.64 16.34 4.67
C HIS A 331 28.84 17.60 4.34
N VAL A 332 27.80 17.48 3.50
CA VAL A 332 26.98 18.61 3.11
C VAL A 332 26.23 19.06 4.36
N ALA A 333 26.50 20.29 4.79
CA ALA A 333 25.78 20.91 5.90
C ALA A 333 24.27 20.84 5.62
N GLY A 334 23.51 20.17 6.50
CA GLY A 334 22.05 20.05 6.40
C GLY A 334 21.49 18.63 6.41
N MET A 335 22.32 17.59 6.24
CA MET A 335 21.87 16.19 6.32
C MET A 335 21.23 15.88 7.68
N THR A 336 20.14 15.11 7.66
CA THR A 336 19.43 14.71 8.89
C THR A 336 20.02 13.44 9.46
N PRO A 337 20.50 13.44 10.72
CA PRO A 337 20.97 12.23 11.36
C PRO A 337 19.87 11.15 11.44
N CYS A 338 20.23 9.93 11.09
CA CYS A 338 19.37 8.76 11.25
C CYS A 338 19.48 8.23 12.67
N LEU A 339 18.34 8.11 13.36
CA LEU A 339 18.24 7.66 14.75
C LEU A 339 17.56 6.28 14.87
N CYS A 340 17.60 5.46 13.82
CA CYS A 340 16.91 4.17 13.79
C CYS A 340 17.51 3.09 14.72
N LYS A 341 18.71 3.32 15.27
CA LYS A 341 19.45 2.40 16.17
C LYS A 341 19.80 1.04 15.56
N SER A 342 19.52 0.82 14.28
CA SER A 342 19.87 -0.41 13.59
C SER A 342 21.39 -0.62 13.51
N PRO A 343 21.91 -1.86 13.67
CA PRO A 343 23.34 -2.14 13.50
C PRO A 343 23.87 -1.79 12.10
N ASN A 344 23.03 -1.86 11.07
CA ASN A 344 23.36 -1.50 9.68
C ASN A 344 23.00 -0.05 9.30
N CYS A 345 22.86 0.86 10.27
CA CYS A 345 22.43 2.24 10.04
C CYS A 345 23.36 3.02 9.09
N ARG A 346 22.77 3.61 8.05
CA ARG A 346 23.43 4.48 7.05
C ARG A 346 23.79 5.89 7.54
N LYS A 347 23.57 6.18 8.82
CA LYS A 347 23.89 7.43 9.55
C LYS A 347 23.05 8.65 9.19
N PHE A 348 22.56 8.78 7.96
CA PHE A 348 21.69 9.87 7.53
C PHE A 348 20.41 9.34 6.91
N LEU A 349 19.35 10.15 6.93
CA LEU A 349 18.03 9.76 6.41
C LEU A 349 17.96 9.78 4.87
N TRP A 350 18.72 10.67 4.23
CA TRP A 350 18.83 10.87 2.78
C TRP A 350 20.23 11.37 2.45
#